data_AF-A0A2V7FBI4-F1
#
_entry.id   AF-A0A2V7FBI4-F1
#
_cell.length_a   1.000
_cell.length_b   1.000
_cell.length_c   1.000
_cell.angle_alpha   90.00
_cell.angle_beta   90.00
_cell.angle_gamma   90.00
#
_symmetry.space_group_name_H-M   'P 1'
#
loop_
_entity.id
_entity.type
_entity.pdbx_description
1 polymer ?
#
loop_
_entity_poly.entity_id
_entity_poly.type
_entity_poly.pdbx_seq_one_letter_code
_entity_poly.pdbx_strand_id
1 'polypeptide(L)'
;MRIGVLALQGDFDRHAKALARCGVEAVEVRKPAELADVDGLIIPGGESTTLLKLMEAWGFVPALEKFHAEGRPILGTCAGLILLARDVDNPRQFSLDFI
;
A
#
# COMPACT_ATOMS: atom_id res chain seq x y z
N MET A 1 -1.99 -15.61 -9.41
CA MET A 1 -1.74 -14.76 -8.25
C MET A 1 -1.13 -13.46 -8.73
N ARG A 2 -1.80 -12.33 -8.51
CA ARG A 2 -1.38 -11.00 -8.93
C ARG A 2 -1.15 -10.14 -7.69
N ILE A 3 0.00 -9.50 -7.57
CA ILE A 3 0.29 -8.67 -6.40
C ILE A 3 0.29 -7.21 -6.82
N GLY A 4 -0.57 -6.42 -6.18
CA GLY A 4 -0.60 -4.98 -6.35
C GLY A 4 0.61 -4.33 -5.69
N VAL A 5 1.17 -3.30 -6.31
CA VAL A 5 2.14 -2.40 -5.70
C VAL A 5 1.56 -0.99 -5.77
N LEU A 6 1.32 -0.37 -4.61
CA LEU A 6 0.76 0.97 -4.57
C LEU A 6 1.74 1.97 -5.21
N ALA A 7 1.32 2.60 -6.31
CA ALA A 7 2.17 3.41 -7.18
C ALA A 7 1.79 4.90 -7.15
N LEU A 8 1.52 5.41 -5.93
CA LEU A 8 1.25 6.84 -5.68
C LEU A 8 2.55 7.64 -5.57
N GLN A 9 3.51 7.12 -4.81
CA GLN A 9 4.82 7.70 -4.55
C GLN A 9 5.75 6.57 -4.05
N GLY A 10 7.06 6.75 -4.19
CA GLY A 10 8.06 5.89 -3.57
C GLY A 10 8.61 4.81 -4.49
N ASP A 11 9.22 3.78 -3.90
CA ASP A 11 10.04 2.78 -4.59
C ASP A 11 9.20 1.61 -5.20
N PHE A 12 8.03 1.90 -5.78
CA PHE A 12 7.14 0.87 -6.33
C PHE A 12 7.82 0.01 -7.43
N ASP A 13 8.66 0.60 -8.27
CA ASP A 13 9.41 -0.11 -9.32
C ASP A 13 10.37 -1.17 -8.74
N ARG A 14 10.97 -0.91 -7.57
CA ARG A 14 11.86 -1.90 -6.91
C ARG A 14 11.07 -3.12 -6.45
N HIS A 15 9.87 -2.91 -5.91
CA HIS A 15 8.96 -3.97 -5.50
C HIS A 15 8.44 -4.77 -6.69
N ALA A 16 8.07 -4.10 -7.79
CA ALA A 16 7.66 -4.77 -9.03
C ALA A 16 8.79 -5.68 -9.57
N LYS A 17 10.03 -5.19 -9.59
CA LYS A 17 11.21 -5.99 -9.98
C LYS A 17 11.47 -7.17 -9.04
N ALA A 18 11.27 -6.99 -7.73
CA ALA A 18 11.42 -8.07 -6.76
C ALA A 18 10.38 -9.18 -6.97
N LEU A 19 9.11 -8.82 -7.20
CA LEU A 19 8.04 -9.76 -7.53
C LEU A 19 8.33 -10.53 -8.82
N ALA A 20 8.79 -9.83 -9.87
CA ALA A 20 9.17 -10.46 -11.13
C ALA A 20 10.26 -11.52 -10.96
N ARG A 21 11.26 -11.25 -10.10
CA ARG A 21 12.31 -12.22 -9.75
C ARG A 21 11.78 -13.46 -9.02
N CYS A 22 10.65 -13.33 -8.33
CA CYS A 22 9.93 -14.43 -7.70
C CYS A 22 8.95 -15.14 -8.65
N GLY A 23 8.85 -14.73 -9.92
CA GLY A 23 7.90 -15.29 -10.89
C GLY A 23 6.44 -14.86 -10.64
N VAL A 24 6.23 -13.74 -9.94
CA VAL A 24 4.90 -13.21 -9.61
C VAL A 24 4.59 -11.99 -10.48
N GLU A 25 3.36 -11.90 -10.99
CA GLU A 25 2.88 -10.74 -11.73
C GLU A 25 2.68 -9.56 -10.77
N ALA A 26 3.40 -8.46 -11.01
CA ALA A 26 3.24 -7.20 -10.30
C ALA A 26 2.29 -6.28 -11.07
N VAL A 27 1.30 -5.73 -10.38
CA VAL A 27 0.35 -4.76 -10.92
C VAL A 27 0.54 -3.44 -10.20
N GLU A 28 0.90 -2.37 -10.92
CA GLU A 28 0.91 -1.04 -10.31
C GLU A 28 -0.53 -0.60 -10.02
N VAL A 29 -0.80 -0.26 -8.76
CA VAL A 29 -2.10 0.25 -8.32
C VAL A 29 -2.00 1.76 -8.16
N ARG A 30 -2.66 2.48 -9.06
CA ARG A 30 -2.71 3.95 -9.15
C ARG A 30 -4.10 4.50 -8.84
N LYS A 31 -5.14 3.66 -8.92
CA LYS A 31 -6.53 4.00 -8.59
C LYS A 31 -7.14 2.99 -7.62
N PRO A 32 -8.07 3.40 -6.74
CA PRO A 32 -8.73 2.49 -5.81
C PRO A 32 -9.43 1.30 -6.49
N ALA A 33 -10.02 1.51 -7.66
CA ALA A 33 -10.74 0.45 -8.38
C ALA A 33 -9.83 -0.72 -8.81
N GLU A 34 -8.54 -0.47 -9.03
CA GLU A 34 -7.55 -1.48 -9.44
C GLU A 34 -7.22 -2.45 -8.29
N LEU A 35 -7.60 -2.10 -7.05
CA LEU A 35 -7.54 -3.03 -5.93
C LEU A 35 -8.47 -4.22 -6.11
N ALA A 36 -9.45 -4.22 -7.01
CA ALA A 36 -10.27 -5.39 -7.30
C ALA A 36 -9.52 -6.49 -8.06
N ASP A 37 -8.41 -6.15 -8.73
CA ASP A 37 -7.76 -7.00 -9.73
C ASP A 37 -6.52 -7.75 -9.21
N VAL A 38 -6.22 -7.63 -7.91
CA VAL A 38 -5.03 -8.19 -7.25
C VAL A 38 -5.42 -9.18 -6.15
N ASP A 39 -4.50 -9.99 -5.66
CA ASP A 39 -4.75 -10.94 -4.56
C ASP A 39 -4.17 -10.42 -3.22
N GLY A 40 -3.17 -9.55 -3.31
CA GLY A 40 -2.50 -8.89 -2.18
C GLY A 40 -1.90 -7.55 -2.60
N LEU A 41 -1.52 -6.73 -1.62
CA LEU A 41 -1.00 -5.39 -1.87
C LEU A 41 0.34 -5.15 -1.15
N ILE A 42 1.28 -4.53 -1.85
CA ILE A 42 2.48 -3.95 -1.26
C ILE A 42 2.30 -2.43 -1.16
N ILE A 43 2.50 -1.88 0.04
CA ILE A 43 2.67 -0.44 0.25
C ILE A 43 4.18 -0.16 0.38
N PRO A 44 4.80 0.48 -0.63
CA PRO A 44 6.24 0.61 -0.70
C PRO A 44 6.80 1.60 0.33
N GLY A 45 8.13 1.64 0.43
CA GLY A 45 8.84 2.72 1.10
C GLY A 45 8.72 4.04 0.32
N GLY A 46 8.91 5.15 1.02
CA GLY A 46 8.70 6.49 0.49
C GLY A 46 8.63 7.49 1.64
N GLU A 47 7.81 8.51 1.49
CA GLU A 47 7.56 9.50 2.54
C GLU A 47 6.10 9.37 3.00
N SER A 48 5.89 8.97 4.27
CA SER A 48 4.57 8.59 4.78
C SER A 48 3.57 9.74 4.73
N THR A 49 3.98 11.00 4.97
CA THR A 49 3.05 12.12 4.95
C THR A 49 2.58 12.47 3.53
N THR A 50 3.45 12.35 2.53
CA THR A 50 3.07 12.49 1.11
C THR A 50 2.14 11.36 0.68
N LEU A 51 2.44 10.12 1.06
CA LEU A 51 1.56 8.99 0.77
C LEU A 51 0.16 9.19 1.36
N LEU A 52 0.07 9.63 2.62
CA LEU A 52 -1.22 9.94 3.26
C LEU A 52 -2.02 11.00 2.50
N LYS A 53 -1.38 12.11 2.14
CA LYS A 53 -2.04 13.19 1.38
C LYS A 53 -2.59 12.69 0.05
N LEU A 54 -1.84 11.85 -0.66
CA LEU A 54 -2.28 11.25 -1.93
C LEU A 54 -3.39 10.22 -1.72
N MET A 55 -3.27 9.39 -0.68
CA MET A 55 -4.29 8.39 -0.35
C MET A 55 -5.62 9.05 0.00
N GLU A 56 -5.60 10.11 0.80
CA GLU A 56 -6.79 10.88 1.15
C GLU A 56 -7.38 11.57 -0.08
N ALA A 57 -6.55 12.29 -0.84
CA ALA A 57 -7.00 13.04 -2.01
C ALA A 57 -7.64 12.15 -3.09
N TRP A 58 -7.18 10.89 -3.23
CA TRP A 58 -7.64 9.97 -4.28
C TRP A 58 -8.56 8.85 -3.75
N GLY A 59 -9.00 8.94 -2.49
CA GLY A 59 -9.99 8.01 -1.93
C GLY A 59 -9.48 6.58 -1.70
N PHE A 60 -8.19 6.42 -1.42
CA PHE A 60 -7.59 5.11 -1.13
C PHE A 60 -7.90 4.60 0.26
N VAL A 61 -8.01 5.48 1.27
CA VAL A 61 -8.27 5.05 2.67
C VAL A 61 -9.46 4.10 2.78
N PRO A 62 -10.69 4.46 2.34
CA PRO A 62 -11.83 3.55 2.44
C PRO A 62 -11.67 2.27 1.58
N ALA A 63 -10.92 2.36 0.48
CA ALA A 63 -10.68 1.19 -0.37
C ALA A 63 -9.69 0.21 0.26
N LEU A 64 -8.67 0.71 0.97
CA LEU A 64 -7.71 -0.10 1.71
C LEU A 64 -8.34 -0.72 2.96
N GLU A 65 -9.21 0.00 3.66
CA GLU A 65 -10.00 -0.55 4.77
C GLU A 65 -10.86 -1.73 4.31
N LYS A 66 -11.57 -1.56 3.19
CA LYS A 66 -12.35 -2.65 2.58
C LYS A 66 -11.46 -3.84 2.18
N PHE A 67 -10.33 -3.56 1.52
CA PHE A 67 -9.37 -4.58 1.10
C PHE A 67 -8.87 -5.41 2.28
N HIS A 68 -8.50 -4.75 3.37
CA HIS A 68 -8.06 -5.39 4.60
C HIS A 68 -9.18 -6.21 5.27
N ALA A 69 -10.39 -5.65 5.34
CA ALA A 69 -11.57 -6.33 5.90
C ALA A 69 -11.97 -7.60 5.12
N GLU A 70 -11.67 -7.67 3.82
CA GLU A 70 -11.82 -8.88 3.00
C GLU A 70 -10.77 -9.98 3.32
N GLY A 71 -9.84 -9.72 4.26
CA GLY A 71 -8.79 -10.65 4.66
C GLY A 71 -7.62 -10.73 3.68
N ARG A 72 -7.52 -9.77 2.76
CA ARG A 72 -6.49 -9.78 1.71
C ARG A 72 -5.17 -9.24 2.26
N PRO A 73 -4.04 -9.92 2.03
CA PRO A 73 -2.77 -9.59 2.67
C PRO A 73 -2.21 -8.25 2.18
N ILE A 74 -1.68 -7.47 3.12
CA ILE A 74 -0.97 -6.23 2.85
C ILE A 74 0.44 -6.30 3.45
N LEU A 75 1.45 -5.98 2.64
CA LEU A 75 2.84 -5.87 3.06
C LEU A 75 3.27 -4.39 3.02
N GLY A 76 3.57 -3.82 4.18
CA GLY A 76 4.16 -2.48 4.30
C GLY A 76 5.67 -2.55 4.48
N THR A 77 6.42 -1.75 3.71
CA THR A 77 7.88 -1.60 3.90
C THR A 77 8.25 -0.17 4.23
N CYS A 78 9.04 0.05 5.29
CA CYS A 78 9.46 1.39 5.74
C CYS A 78 8.25 2.33 5.93
N ALA A 79 8.07 3.35 5.08
CA ALA A 79 6.88 4.22 5.11
C ALA A 79 5.57 3.43 5.06
N GLY A 80 5.49 2.37 4.24
CA GLY A 80 4.31 1.50 4.21
C GLY A 80 4.03 0.83 5.55
N LEU A 81 5.06 0.47 6.33
CA LEU A 81 4.86 -0.09 7.67
C LEU A 81 4.32 0.97 8.64
N ILE A 82 4.83 2.20 8.57
CA ILE A 82 4.31 3.34 9.36
C ILE A 82 2.82 3.54 9.07
N LEU A 83 2.41 3.44 7.81
CA LEU A 83 1.01 3.60 7.41
C LEU A 83 0.10 2.49 7.94
N LEU A 84 0.62 1.28 8.14
CA LEU A 84 -0.17 0.14 8.62
C LEU A 84 -0.32 0.08 10.14
N ALA A 85 0.57 0.75 10.89
CA ALA A 85 0.58 0.70 12.34
C ALA A 85 -0.73 1.20 12.98
N ARG A 86 -1.12 0.63 14.11
CA ARG A 86 -2.17 1.17 14.98
C ARG A 86 -1.91 2.59 15.43
N ASP A 87 -0.71 2.84 15.94
CA ASP A 87 -0.31 4.12 16.49
C ASP A 87 1.02 4.57 15.88
N VAL A 88 1.12 5.86 15.56
CA VAL A 88 2.36 6.49 15.08
C VAL A 88 2.66 7.70 15.95
N ASP A 89 3.82 7.65 16.60
CA ASP A 89 4.37 8.74 17.40
C ASP A 89 5.61 9.35 16.72
N ASN A 90 5.87 10.63 16.99
CA ASN A 90 7.08 11.35 16.59
C ASN A 90 7.36 11.44 15.07
N PRO A 91 6.60 12.25 14.31
CA PRO A 91 5.44 13.04 14.75
C PRO A 91 4.17 12.20 14.75
N ARG A 92 3.18 12.63 15.54
CA ARG A 92 1.86 12.00 15.51
C ARG A 92 1.21 12.27 14.14
N GLN A 93 0.72 11.21 13.50
CA GLN A 93 0.06 11.28 12.21
C GLN A 93 -1.03 10.21 12.12
N PHE A 94 -1.93 10.35 11.14
CA PHE A 94 -2.88 9.31 10.80
C PHE A 94 -2.15 8.04 10.31
N SER A 95 -2.74 6.89 10.61
CA SER A 95 -2.34 5.57 10.13
C SER A 95 -3.61 4.73 9.94
N LEU A 96 -3.47 3.60 9.24
CA LEU A 96 -4.58 2.75 8.83
C LEU A 96 -5.05 1.78 9.94
N ASP A 97 -4.24 1.56 10.98
CA ASP A 97 -4.53 0.62 12.07
C ASP A 97 -4.89 -0.79 11.58
N PHE A 98 -4.01 -1.36 10.75
CA PHE A 98 -4.17 -2.73 10.26
C PHE A 98 -3.32 -3.73 11.06
N ILE A 99 -2.33 -3.27 11.83
CA ILE A 99 -1.46 -4.08 12.69
C ILE A 99 -1.17 -3.42 14.04
#